data_AF-A0A9Q4BWY4-F1
#
_entry.id   AF-A0A9Q4BWY4-F1
#
_cell.length_a   1.000
_cell.length_b   1.000
_cell.length_c   1.000
_cell.angle_alpha   90.00
_cell.angle_beta   90.00
_cell.angle_gamma   90.00
#
_symmetry.space_group_name_H-M   'P 1'
#
loop_
_entity.id
_entity.type
_entity.pdbx_description
1 polymer ?
#
loop_
_entity_poly.entity_id
_entity_poly.type
_entity_poly.pdbx_seq_one_letter_code
_entity_poly.pdbx_strand_id
1 'polypeptide(L)'
;MSKLINLPNNNSTVYNGEYYAVDKNKFQTVIKVDTDYKGVIYLSRDYANSDVLVYVSDAYDFVTEGSFILMPKKSWSEVKQTRGKNAGKNLNVYANGTIWTYKLNKKALVFVRRT
;
A
#
# COMPACT_ATOMS: atom_id res chain seq x y z
N MET A 1 24.43 -22.21 -4.29
CA MET A 1 23.38 -22.89 -5.09
C MET A 1 22.02 -22.42 -4.60
N SER A 2 21.36 -21.53 -5.33
CA SER A 2 19.97 -21.12 -5.03
C SER A 2 19.01 -22.14 -5.64
N LYS A 3 18.13 -22.72 -4.83
CA LYS A 3 17.05 -23.60 -5.27
C LYS A 3 15.96 -22.77 -5.95
N LEU A 4 15.68 -23.07 -7.21
CA LEU A 4 14.49 -22.59 -7.93
C LEU A 4 13.28 -23.38 -7.44
N ILE A 5 12.24 -22.68 -6.97
CA ILE A 5 10.93 -23.27 -6.67
C ILE A 5 10.12 -23.23 -7.96
N ASN A 6 9.76 -24.39 -8.49
CA ASN A 6 8.84 -24.53 -9.62
C ASN A 6 7.41 -24.29 -9.12
N LEU A 7 6.77 -23.22 -9.60
CA LEU A 7 5.32 -23.02 -9.45
C LEU A 7 4.60 -23.56 -10.70
N PRO A 8 3.46 -24.25 -10.55
CA PRO A 8 2.79 -24.93 -11.64
C PRO A 8 2.19 -23.95 -12.66
N ASN A 9 2.41 -24.27 -13.93
CA ASN A 9 1.94 -23.56 -15.12
C ASN A 9 0.43 -23.28 -15.08
N ASN A 10 0.06 -22.00 -15.07
CA ASN A 10 -1.28 -21.55 -15.46
C ASN A 10 -1.19 -20.09 -15.92
N ASN A 11 -0.89 -19.86 -17.20
CA ASN A 11 -1.03 -18.59 -17.95
C ASN A 11 -0.81 -17.28 -17.18
N SER A 12 0.10 -17.26 -16.22
CA SER A 12 0.56 -16.06 -15.56
C SER A 12 1.75 -15.60 -16.39
N THR A 13 1.61 -14.47 -17.07
CA THR A 13 2.78 -13.64 -17.35
C THR A 13 3.48 -13.45 -16.01
N VAL A 14 4.50 -14.27 -15.77
CA VAL A 14 5.36 -14.17 -14.59
C VAL A 14 6.03 -12.82 -14.76
N TYR A 15 5.46 -11.82 -14.11
CA TYR A 15 6.08 -10.52 -14.00
C TYR A 15 7.34 -10.74 -13.14
N ASN A 16 8.45 -11.05 -13.81
CA ASN A 16 9.78 -11.02 -13.21
C ASN A 16 10.00 -9.59 -12.72
N GLY A 17 10.06 -9.38 -11.41
CA GLY A 17 10.17 -8.03 -10.86
C GLY A 17 10.20 -7.96 -9.34
N GLU A 18 10.57 -6.80 -8.83
CA GLU A 18 10.50 -6.50 -7.40
C GLU A 18 9.10 -6.05 -7.00
N TYR A 19 8.63 -6.56 -5.86
CA TYR A 19 7.32 -6.25 -5.30
C TYR A 19 7.43 -5.69 -3.90
N TYR A 20 6.50 -4.80 -3.55
CA TYR A 20 6.06 -4.67 -2.17
C TYR A 20 5.07 -5.81 -1.88
N ALA A 21 5.21 -6.43 -0.73
CA ALA A 21 4.31 -7.50 -0.28
C ALA A 21 3.68 -7.09 1.06
N VAL A 22 2.36 -7.03 1.11
CA VAL A 22 1.61 -6.79 2.33
C VAL A 22 0.86 -8.05 2.74
N ASP A 23 1.13 -8.51 3.95
CA ASP A 23 0.47 -9.68 4.53
C ASP A 23 -0.92 -9.30 5.06
N LYS A 24 -1.96 -9.82 4.42
CA LYS A 24 -3.38 -9.66 4.81
C LYS A 24 -3.68 -10.29 6.17
N ASN A 25 -2.77 -11.04 6.79
CA ASN A 25 -2.91 -11.52 8.16
C ASN A 25 -2.54 -10.44 9.19
N LYS A 26 -1.60 -9.56 8.85
CA LYS A 26 -1.10 -8.48 9.73
C LYS A 26 -1.83 -7.16 9.53
N PHE A 27 -2.31 -6.91 8.32
CA PHE A 27 -3.03 -5.69 7.96
C PHE A 27 -4.46 -6.04 7.52
N GLN A 28 -5.43 -5.29 8.03
CA GLN A 28 -6.80 -5.38 7.54
C GLN A 28 -7.02 -4.43 6.36
N THR A 29 -7.99 -4.84 5.54
CA THR A 29 -8.74 -4.00 4.61
C THR A 29 -7.88 -3.18 3.67
N VAL A 30 -7.77 -3.68 2.44
CA VAL A 30 -7.35 -2.89 1.28
C VAL A 30 -8.40 -1.82 1.03
N ILE A 31 -8.16 -0.60 1.51
CA ILE A 31 -8.99 0.54 1.12
C ILE A 31 -8.42 1.07 -0.18
N LYS A 32 -9.13 0.79 -1.29
CA LYS A 32 -8.87 1.41 -2.59
C LYS A 32 -9.50 2.78 -2.60
N VAL A 33 -8.68 3.81 -2.65
CA VAL A 33 -9.11 5.20 -2.63
C VAL A 33 -8.22 6.02 -3.52
N ASP A 34 -8.77 7.08 -4.08
CA ASP A 34 -7.98 8.02 -4.87
C ASP A 34 -7.53 9.16 -3.95
N THR A 35 -6.32 9.65 -4.17
CA THR A 35 -5.87 10.91 -3.57
C THR A 35 -6.54 12.08 -4.28
N ASP A 36 -6.97 13.09 -3.55
CA ASP A 36 -7.54 14.30 -4.16
C ASP A 36 -6.48 15.21 -4.83
N TYR A 37 -6.92 16.39 -5.28
CA TYR A 37 -6.07 17.42 -5.90
C TYR A 37 -5.04 18.05 -4.93
N LYS A 38 -5.16 17.80 -3.62
CA LYS A 38 -4.20 18.19 -2.58
C LYS A 38 -3.33 17.02 -2.12
N GLY A 39 -3.56 15.82 -2.66
CA GLY A 39 -2.87 14.60 -2.26
C GLY A 39 -3.33 14.06 -0.90
N VAL A 40 -4.57 14.34 -0.53
CA VAL A 40 -5.22 13.88 0.70
C VAL A 40 -6.07 12.65 0.40
N ILE A 41 -6.02 11.69 1.31
CA ILE A 41 -6.94 10.55 1.37
C ILE A 41 -7.90 10.77 2.54
N TYR A 42 -9.19 10.50 2.31
CA TYR A 42 -10.22 10.58 3.33
C TYR A 42 -10.70 9.17 3.69
N LEU A 43 -10.58 8.79 4.96
CA LEU A 43 -11.05 7.53 5.52
C LEU A 43 -12.12 7.77 6.60
N SER A 44 -12.79 6.70 7.04
CA SER A 44 -13.64 6.77 8.25
C SER A 44 -12.82 7.23 9.46
N ARG A 45 -13.48 7.97 10.36
CA ARG A 45 -12.89 8.37 11.66
C ARG A 45 -12.61 7.17 12.57
N ASP A 46 -13.19 6.01 12.30
CA ASP A 46 -12.92 4.77 13.04
C ASP A 46 -11.46 4.31 12.89
N TYR A 47 -10.76 4.79 11.85
CA TYR A 47 -9.35 4.52 11.63
C TYR A 47 -8.43 5.57 12.24
N ALA A 48 -8.96 6.58 12.93
CA ALA A 48 -8.17 7.64 13.54
C ALA A 48 -7.07 7.07 14.45
N ASN A 49 -5.87 7.66 14.37
CA ASN A 49 -4.68 7.24 15.10
C ASN A 49 -4.15 5.83 14.77
N SER A 50 -4.67 5.18 13.73
CA SER A 50 -4.13 3.89 13.28
C SER A 50 -2.82 4.07 12.51
N ASP A 51 -1.90 3.12 12.70
CA ASP A 51 -0.71 2.95 11.87
C ASP A 51 -1.11 2.34 10.52
N VAL A 52 -0.71 3.01 9.43
CA VAL A 52 -1.11 2.63 8.08
C VAL A 52 0.09 2.51 7.14
N LEU A 53 0.05 1.50 6.28
CA LEU A 53 0.85 1.48 5.07
C LEU A 53 0.04 2.11 3.95
N VAL A 54 0.66 3.02 3.21
CA VAL A 54 0.04 3.69 2.08
C VAL A 54 0.93 3.51 0.87
N TYR A 55 0.35 2.98 -0.19
CA TYR A 55 1.01 2.85 -1.49
C TYR A 55 0.21 3.64 -2.51
N VAL A 56 0.89 4.34 -3.41
CA VAL A 56 0.24 5.08 -4.49
C VAL A 56 0.75 4.62 -5.86
N SER A 57 -0.11 4.73 -6.87
CA SER A 57 0.20 4.43 -8.27
C SER A 57 -0.69 5.25 -9.22
N ASP A 58 -0.39 5.19 -10.51
CA ASP A 58 -1.25 5.72 -11.58
C ASP A 58 -2.43 4.78 -11.91
N ALA A 59 -2.32 3.50 -11.54
CA ALA A 59 -3.36 2.51 -11.79
C ALA A 59 -3.52 1.55 -10.60
N TYR A 60 -4.64 0.82 -10.54
CA TYR A 60 -4.85 -0.25 -9.56
C TYR A 60 -4.24 -1.58 -10.05
N ASP A 61 -2.95 -1.58 -10.39
CA ASP A 61 -2.23 -2.76 -10.90
C ASP A 61 -1.51 -3.53 -9.79
N PHE A 62 -2.27 -4.30 -9.02
CA PHE A 62 -1.73 -5.18 -7.98
C PHE A 62 -2.32 -6.58 -8.10
N VAL A 63 -1.60 -7.56 -7.56
CA VAL A 63 -2.01 -8.97 -7.58
C VAL A 63 -2.25 -9.45 -6.16
N THR A 64 -3.23 -10.31 -5.97
CA THR A 64 -3.46 -11.01 -4.70
C THR A 64 -3.02 -12.46 -4.87
N GLU A 65 -2.09 -12.93 -4.06
CA GLU A 65 -1.58 -14.30 -4.08
C GLU A 65 -1.57 -14.85 -2.64
N GLY A 66 -2.37 -15.88 -2.39
CA GLY A 66 -2.58 -16.42 -1.03
C GLY A 66 -2.99 -15.33 -0.02
N SER A 67 -2.22 -15.18 1.05
CA SER A 67 -2.42 -14.15 2.08
C SER A 67 -1.74 -12.82 1.77
N PHE A 68 -1.12 -12.64 0.60
CA PHE A 68 -0.37 -11.43 0.26
C PHE A 68 -1.07 -10.58 -0.79
N ILE A 69 -0.93 -9.26 -0.64
CA ILE A 69 -1.13 -8.28 -1.72
C ILE A 69 0.25 -7.89 -2.25
N LEU A 70 0.47 -8.10 -3.54
CA LEU A 70 1.71 -7.86 -4.24
C LEU A 70 1.56 -6.65 -5.16
N MET A 71 2.40 -5.63 -4.94
CA MET A 71 2.41 -4.38 -5.69
C MET A 71 3.75 -4.22 -6.40
N PRO A 72 3.81 -4.21 -7.74
CA PRO A 72 5.06 -4.04 -8.48
C PRO A 72 5.74 -2.72 -8.11
N LYS A 73 6.99 -2.74 -7.66
CA LYS A 73 7.72 -1.51 -7.28
C LYS A 73 7.94 -0.54 -8.45
N LYS A 74 7.85 -1.02 -9.69
CA LYS A 74 7.93 -0.18 -10.89
C LYS A 74 6.71 0.75 -11.05
N SER A 75 5.55 0.35 -10.54
CA SER A 75 4.28 1.07 -10.68
C SER A 75 3.83 1.70 -9.38
N TRP A 76 4.21 1.11 -8.24
CA TRP A 76 3.80 1.53 -6.92
C TRP A 76 4.93 2.23 -6.17
N SER A 77 4.58 3.25 -5.40
CA SER A 77 5.48 3.91 -4.46
C SER A 77 4.88 3.87 -3.07
N GLU A 78 5.66 3.41 -2.10
CA GLU A 78 5.29 3.52 -0.69
C GLU A 78 5.40 4.97 -0.22
N VAL A 79 4.39 5.47 0.48
CA VAL A 79 4.38 6.81 1.05
C VAL A 79 4.74 6.72 2.54
N LYS A 80 5.87 7.35 2.89
CA LYS A 80 6.37 7.47 4.26
C LYS A 80 6.36 8.93 4.72
N GLN A 81 6.48 9.13 6.02
CA GLN A 81 6.71 10.46 6.58
C GLN A 81 8.06 11.01 6.09
N THR A 82 8.07 12.25 5.61
CA THR A 82 9.24 12.85 4.94
C THR A 82 10.03 13.84 5.79
N ARG A 83 9.47 14.30 6.92
CA ARG A 83 10.05 15.38 7.73
C ARG A 83 9.97 15.09 9.23
N GLY A 84 10.88 15.71 9.98
CA GLY A 84 10.93 15.66 11.44
C GLY A 84 11.49 14.34 12.01
N LYS A 85 11.34 14.16 13.32
CA LYS A 85 11.86 12.98 14.07
C LYS A 85 11.29 11.63 13.62
N ASN A 86 10.24 11.65 12.78
CA ASN A 86 9.58 10.45 12.29
C ASN A 86 9.82 10.21 10.77
N ALA A 87 10.76 10.92 10.15
CA ALA A 87 11.12 10.66 8.76
C ALA A 87 11.44 9.17 8.53
N GLY A 88 10.89 8.60 7.46
CA GLY A 88 11.01 7.18 7.12
C GLY A 88 9.97 6.26 7.78
N LYS A 89 9.22 6.74 8.78
CA LYS A 89 8.14 5.95 9.41
C LYS A 89 6.87 5.96 8.56
N ASN A 90 5.97 5.03 8.87
CA ASN A 90 4.64 4.94 8.29
C ASN A 90 3.83 6.23 8.50
N LEU A 91 2.84 6.45 7.63
CA LEU A 91 1.87 7.50 7.84
C LEU A 91 0.89 7.08 8.95
N ASN A 92 0.25 8.07 9.56
CA ASN A 92 -0.84 7.86 10.50
C ASN A 92 -2.11 8.49 9.93
N VAL A 93 -3.26 7.92 10.30
CA VAL A 93 -4.55 8.56 10.07
C VAL A 93 -4.73 9.65 11.12
N TYR A 94 -4.94 10.89 10.69
CA TYR A 94 -5.23 12.00 11.59
C TYR A 94 -6.60 11.83 12.26
N ALA A 95 -6.84 12.55 13.36
CA ALA A 95 -8.06 12.44 14.16
C ALA A 95 -9.36 12.67 13.37
N ASN A 96 -9.31 13.41 12.27
CA ASN A 96 -10.43 13.67 11.37
C ASN A 96 -10.60 12.62 10.25
N GLY A 97 -9.80 11.54 10.26
CA GLY A 97 -9.85 10.48 9.25
C GLY A 97 -8.99 10.74 8.01
N THR A 98 -8.20 11.83 7.97
CA THR A 98 -7.39 12.13 6.78
C THR A 98 -6.00 11.52 6.82
N ILE A 99 -5.42 11.28 5.65
CA ILE A 99 -4.01 10.97 5.46
C ILE A 99 -3.43 11.94 4.43
N TRP A 100 -2.30 12.57 4.75
CA TRP A 100 -1.60 13.47 3.84
C TRP A 100 -0.47 12.73 3.13
N THR A 101 -0.65 12.48 1.83
CA THR A 101 0.36 11.79 1.01
C THR A 101 1.20 12.75 0.18
N TYR A 102 0.67 13.94 -0.14
CA TYR A 102 1.24 14.91 -1.09
C TYR A 102 1.45 14.33 -2.51
N LYS A 103 0.79 13.21 -2.84
CA LYS A 103 0.77 12.60 -4.16
C LYS A 103 -0.59 12.91 -4.76
N LEU A 104 -0.63 13.76 -5.77
CA LEU A 104 -1.88 14.31 -6.31
C LEU A 104 -2.48 13.39 -7.36
N ASN A 105 -3.81 13.23 -7.37
CA ASN A 105 -4.56 12.50 -8.40
C ASN A 105 -4.05 11.08 -8.70
N LYS A 106 -3.54 10.37 -7.69
CA LYS A 106 -3.08 8.98 -7.75
C LYS A 106 -4.13 8.02 -7.21
N LYS A 107 -4.03 6.77 -7.65
CA LYS A 107 -4.66 5.62 -7.01
C LYS A 107 -3.88 5.29 -5.73
N ALA A 108 -4.58 4.95 -4.66
CA ALA A 108 -3.95 4.60 -3.39
C ALA A 108 -4.54 3.32 -2.80
N LEU A 109 -3.66 2.53 -2.19
CA LEU A 109 -4.01 1.41 -1.35
C LEU A 109 -3.57 1.76 0.07
N VAL A 110 -4.56 1.83 0.96
CA VAL A 110 -4.31 1.99 2.39
C VAL A 110 -4.53 0.67 3.09
N PHE A 111 -3.55 0.27 3.89
CA PHE A 111 -3.58 -0.93 4.70
C PHE A 111 -3.50 -0.52 6.16
N VAL A 112 -4.54 -0.82 6.92
CA VAL A 112 -4.61 -0.49 8.35
C VAL A 112 -4.09 -1.67 9.15
N ARG A 113 -3.15 -1.45 10.08
CA ARG A 113 -2.63 -2.51 10.93
C ARG A 113 -3.76 -3.12 11.76
N ARG A 114 -3.82 -4.47 11.86
CA ARG A 114 -4.73 -5.11 12.82
C ARG A 114 -4.23 -4.88 14.24
N THR A 115 -5.15 -4.47 15.11
CA THR A 115 -4.97 -4.45 16.57
C THR A 115 -5.26 -5.81 17.16
#